data_AF-A0A9X1LBU6-F1
#
_entry.id   AF-A0A9X1LBU6-F1
#
_cell.length_a   1.000
_cell.length_b   1.000
_cell.length_c   1.000
_cell.angle_alpha   90.00
_cell.angle_beta   90.00
_cell.angle_gamma   90.00
#
_symmetry.space_group_name_H-M   'P 1'
#
loop_
_entity.id
_entity.type
_entity.pdbx_description
1 polymer ?
#
loop_
_entity_poly.entity_id
_entity_poly.type
_entity_poly.pdbx_seq_one_letter_code
_entity_poly.pdbx_strand_id
1 'polypeptide(L)' 'MARWLSAIGAMLVLLGLAAHWFGWDALLWVPEAALAAIRRDPETYGVVAAGLLLMLLARVIGRRGG' A
#
# COMPACT_ATOMS: atom_id res chain seq x y z
N MET A 1 6.55 -7.68 -23.18
CA MET A 1 5.49 -6.73 -22.80
C MET A 1 4.12 -7.38 -22.56
N ALA A 2 3.57 -8.18 -23.48
CA ALA A 2 2.17 -8.68 -23.38
C ALA A 2 1.82 -9.45 -22.07
N ARG A 3 2.73 -10.26 -21.53
CA ARG A 3 2.54 -10.99 -20.25
C ARG A 3 2.30 -10.09 -19.04
N TRP A 4 2.89 -8.90 -19.02
CA TRP A 4 2.76 -7.97 -17.89
C TRP A 4 1.37 -7.31 -17.91
N LEU A 5 0.87 -6.99 -19.11
CA LEU A 5 -0.48 -6.47 -19.30
C LEU A 5 -1.55 -7.50 -18.91
N SER A 6 -1.37 -8.77 -19.28
CA SER A 6 -2.30 -9.83 -18.89
C SER A 6 -2.26 -10.10 -17.39
N ALA A 7 -1.09 -10.01 -16.76
CA ALA A 7 -0.95 -10.12 -15.31
C ALA A 7 -1.68 -8.98 -14.58
N ILE A 8 -1.53 -7.74 -15.05
CA ILE A 8 -2.28 -6.59 -14.49
C ILE A 8 -3.78 -6.81 -14.69
N GLY A 9 -4.21 -7.18 -15.91
CA GLY A 9 -5.63 -7.40 -16.21
C GLY A 9 -6.24 -8.50 -15.34
N ALA A 10 -5.59 -9.65 -15.22
CA ALA A 10 -6.02 -10.73 -14.35
C ALA A 10 -6.07 -10.31 -12.88
N MET A 11 -5.08 -9.54 -12.43
CA MET A 11 -5.04 -9.02 -11.06
C MET A 11 -6.18 -8.04 -10.79
N LEU A 12 -6.51 -7.16 -11.75
CA LEU A 12 -7.65 -6.24 -11.65
C LEU A 12 -8.98 -6.99 -11.63
N VAL A 13 -9.14 -8.03 -12.44
CA VAL A 13 -10.34 -8.87 -12.46
C VAL A 13 -10.50 -9.61 -11.13
N LEU A 14 -9.43 -10.23 -10.62
CA LEU A 14 -9.45 -10.90 -9.31
C LEU A 14 -9.75 -9.93 -8.18
N LEU A 15 -9.17 -8.73 -8.21
CA LEU A 15 -9.43 -7.69 -7.23
C LEU A 15 -10.89 -7.23 -7.29
N GLY A 16 -11.44 -7.03 -8.49
CA GLY A 16 -12.84 -6.66 -8.68
C GLY A 16 -13.79 -7.77 -8.22
N LEU A 17 -13.46 -9.03 -8.47
CA LEU A 17 -14.24 -10.17 -8.02
C LEU A 17 -14.20 -10.29 -6.49
N ALA A 18 -13.02 -10.11 -5.89
CA ALA A 18 -12.87 -10.07 -4.44
C ALA A 18 -13.65 -8.90 -3.83
N ALA A 19 -13.58 -7.71 -4.42
CA ALA A 19 -14.36 -6.54 -3.97
C ALA A 19 -15.87 -6.77 -4.10
N HIS A 20 -16.32 -7.44 -5.15
CA HIS A 20 -17.73 -7.80 -5.32
C HIS A 20 -18.21 -8.82 -4.26
N TRP A 21 -17.36 -9.79 -3.92
CA TRP A 21 -17.75 -10.89 -3.04
C TRP A 21 -17.59 -10.58 -1.55
N PHE A 22 -16.54 -9.83 -1.19
CA PHE A 22 -16.23 -9.45 0.19
C PHE A 22 -16.70 -8.04 0.55
N GLY A 23 -17.03 -7.21 -0.45
CA GLY A 23 -17.34 -5.80 -0.25
C GLY A 23 -16.08 -4.94 -0.15
N TRP A 24 -16.20 -3.68 -0.56
CA TRP A 24 -15.10 -2.71 -0.48
C TRP A 24 -14.68 -2.43 0.97
N ASP A 25 -15.61 -2.48 1.92
CA ASP A 25 -15.32 -2.29 3.35
C ASP A 25 -14.30 -3.32 3.86
N ALA A 26 -14.46 -4.59 3.51
CA ALA A 26 -13.55 -5.67 3.93
C ALA A 26 -12.21 -5.67 3.15
N LEU A 27 -12.13 -5.00 2.01
CA LEU A 27 -10.88 -4.86 1.24
C LEU A 27 -10.09 -3.63 1.67
N LEU A 28 -10.79 -2.57 2.05
CA LEU A 28 -10.22 -1.27 2.39
C LEU A 28 -10.09 -1.03 3.89
N TRP A 29 -10.48 -1.99 4.74
CA TRP A 29 -10.35 -1.84 6.20
C TRP A 29 -8.93 -1.49 6.66
N VAL A 30 -7.89 -2.10 6.05
CA VAL A 30 -6.49 -1.82 6.40
C VAL A 30 -6.09 -0.37 6.06
N PRO A 31 -6.24 0.10 4.81
CA PRO A 31 -5.90 1.47 4.47
C PRO A 31 -6.78 2.48 5.21
N GLU A 32 -8.06 2.20 5.45
CA GLU A 32 -8.92 3.08 6.25
C GLU A 32 -8.50 3.14 7.72
N ALA A 33 -8.18 2.01 8.35
CA ALA A 33 -7.67 1.99 9.72
C ALA A 33 -6.35 2.74 9.85
N ALA A 34 -5.47 2.60 8.86
CA ALA A 34 -4.22 3.36 8.80
C ALA A 34 -4.48 4.87 8.63
N LEU A 35 -5.35 5.26 7.71
CA LEU A 35 -5.75 6.67 7.49
C LEU A 35 -6.42 7.26 8.74
N ALA A 36 -7.28 6.49 9.40
CA ALA A 36 -7.94 6.90 10.65
C ALA A 36 -6.93 7.08 11.78
N ALA A 37 -5.95 6.18 11.90
CA ALA A 37 -4.87 6.31 12.88
C ALA A 37 -3.99 7.54 12.61
N ILE A 38 -3.67 7.82 11.35
CA ILE A 38 -2.94 9.03 10.94
C ILE A 38 -3.73 10.30 11.28
N ARG A 39 -5.04 10.32 11.01
CA ARG A 39 -5.89 11.49 11.31
C ARG A 39 -6.07 11.72 12.81
N ARG A 40 -6.01 10.67 13.63
CA ARG A 40 -6.24 10.74 15.06
C ARG A 40 -5.08 11.41 15.81
N ASP A 41 -3.84 11.07 15.45
CA ASP A 41 -2.62 11.60 16.08
C ASP A 41 -1.58 11.99 15.01
N PRO A 42 -1.80 13.10 14.29
CA PRO A 42 -0.98 13.48 13.13
C PRO A 42 0.48 13.75 13.47
N GLU A 43 0.76 14.21 14.69
CA GLU A 43 2.12 14.54 15.15
C GLU A 43 2.99 13.29 15.33
N THR A 44 2.43 12.24 15.93
CA THR A 44 3.14 10.98 16.17
C THR A 44 3.21 10.14 14.89
N TYR A 45 2.12 10.04 14.14
CA TYR A 45 2.10 9.26 12.89
C TYR A 45 2.91 9.91 11.78
N GLY A 46 2.95 11.25 11.70
CA GLY A 46 3.78 11.96 10.74
C GLY A 46 5.26 11.66 10.92
N VAL A 47 5.75 11.64 12.16
CA VAL A 47 7.15 11.30 12.48
C VAL A 47 7.45 9.84 12.18
N VAL A 48 6.56 8.91 12.56
CA VAL A 48 6.74 7.47 12.27
C VAL A 48 6.73 7.20 10.77
N ALA A 49 5.78 7.77 10.03
CA ALA A 49 5.70 7.63 8.58
C ALA A 49 6.91 8.23 7.88
N ALA A 50 7.36 9.42 8.29
CA ALA A 50 8.56 10.05 7.75
C ALA A 50 9.82 9.22 8.05
N GLY A 51 9.96 8.70 9.27
CA GLY A 51 11.06 7.80 9.65
C GLY A 51 11.09 6.53 8.80
N LEU A 52 9.93 5.89 8.60
CA LEU A 52 9.78 4.73 7.71
C LEU A 52 10.14 5.08 6.26
N LEU A 53 9.69 6.23 5.77
CA LEU A 53 9.99 6.70 4.41
C LEU A 53 11.49 6.88 4.21
N LEU A 54 12.17 7.54 5.17
CA LEU A 54 13.62 7.74 5.16
C LEU A 54 14.37 6.41 5.22
N MET A 55 13.90 5.47 6.04
CA MET A 55 14.50 4.14 6.18
C MET A 55 14.36 3.31 4.90
N LEU A 56 13.21 3.38 4.23
CA LEU A 56 13.00 2.79 2.91
C LEU A 56 13.87 3.47 1.85
N LEU A 57 14.00 4.80 1.87
CA LEU A 57 14.86 5.55 0.96
C LEU A 57 16.32 5.09 1.10
N ALA A 58 16.81 5.03 2.34
CA ALA A 58 18.14 4.55 2.66
C ALA A 58 18.34 3.09 2.22
N ARG A 59 17.36 2.21 2.44
CA ARG A 59 17.38 0.81 2.00
C ARG A 59 17.48 0.70 0.47
N VAL A 60 16.73 1.52 -0.27
CA VAL A 60 16.72 1.49 -1.74
C VAL A 60 18.05 2.01 -2.30
N ILE A 61 18.59 3.08 -1.72
CA ILE A 61 19.89 3.64 -2.11
C ILE A 61 21.01 2.66 -1.78
N GLY A 62 21.03 2.08 -0.57
CA GLY A 62 22.04 1.10 -0.15
C GLY A 62 22.02 -0.19 -0.98
N ARG A 63 20.86 -0.58 -1.52
CA ARG A 63 20.74 -1.73 -2.44
C ARG A 63 21.33 -1.52 -3.83
N ARG A 64 21.61 -0.27 -4.25
CA ARG A 64 22.29 0.02 -5.53
C ARG A 64 23.80 0.20 -5.40
N GLY A 65 24.32 0.29 -4.17
CA GLY A 65 25.73 0.58 -3.90
C GLY A 65 26.59 -0.64 -3.54
N GLY A 66 26.07 -1.86 -3.66
CA GLY A 66 26.81 -3.12 -3.48
C GLY A 66 26.55 -4.06 -4.64
#